data_AF-A0A2V8PD73-F1
#
_entry.id   AF-A0A2V8PD73-F1
#
_cell.length_a   1.000
_cell.length_b   1.000
_cell.length_c   1.000
_cell.angle_alpha   90.00
_cell.angle_beta   90.00
_cell.angle_gamma   90.00
#
_symmetry.space_group_name_H-M   'P 1'
#
loop_
_entity.id
_entity.type
_entity.pdbx_description
1 polymer ?
#
loop_
_entity_poly.entity_id
_entity_poly.type
_entity_poly.pdbx_seq_one_letter_code
_entity_poly.pdbx_strand_id
1 'polypeptide(L)'
;MATIPTEIEMTSAPRNTRLNEIIAIGMIALALLLGLCLASYNPNDPSWNAAGETATHNWIGAVGANVATVLFQAIGLAAYLLPLLLLATAWRRFRSRRIKAPLSRAAGLLLLLLSASALLTLARIRPFIDASFNAGGLAGAVIASGLAGWLNTIGATILLAAIAATGILLATNFSFAQFYERIAFALANR
;
A
#
# COMPACT_ATOMS: atom_id res chain seq x y z
N MET A 1 62.64 -16.67 -15.69
CA MET A 1 61.85 -15.43 -15.62
C MET A 1 60.38 -15.84 -15.48
N ALA A 2 59.94 -16.09 -14.25
CA ALA A 2 58.57 -16.51 -13.95
C ALA A 2 57.86 -15.34 -13.26
N THR A 3 56.86 -14.77 -13.92
CA THR A 3 56.01 -13.71 -13.38
C THR A 3 54.82 -14.34 -12.65
N ILE A 4 54.72 -14.06 -11.35
CA ILE A 4 53.63 -14.48 -10.47
C ILE A 4 52.37 -13.66 -10.81
N PRO A 5 51.18 -14.26 -11.01
CA PRO A 5 49.93 -13.53 -10.99
C PRO A 5 49.36 -13.54 -9.57
N THR A 6 49.60 -12.49 -8.79
CA THR A 6 48.92 -12.24 -7.51
C THR A 6 48.14 -10.94 -7.59
N GLU A 7 47.21 -10.88 -8.53
CA GLU A 7 46.07 -9.98 -8.38
C GLU A 7 44.94 -10.84 -7.82
N ILE A 8 44.92 -10.95 -6.48
CA ILE A 8 43.75 -11.45 -5.77
C ILE A 8 42.67 -10.43 -6.06
N GLU A 9 41.84 -10.73 -7.06
CA GLU A 9 40.60 -10.06 -7.33
C GLU A 9 39.78 -10.11 -6.04
N MET A 10 39.89 -9.05 -5.23
CA MET A 10 39.04 -8.85 -4.09
C MET A 10 37.64 -8.56 -4.64
N THR A 11 36.92 -9.61 -5.07
CA THR A 11 35.49 -9.57 -5.27
C THR A 11 34.87 -9.21 -3.92
N SER A 12 34.70 -7.91 -3.70
CA SER A 12 34.00 -7.39 -2.53
C SER A 12 32.60 -8.00 -2.56
N ALA A 13 32.38 -9.01 -1.72
CA ALA A 13 31.05 -9.58 -1.56
C ALA A 13 30.08 -8.41 -1.27
N PRO A 14 28.95 -8.29 -2.00
CA PRO A 14 28.04 -7.17 -1.80
C PRO A 14 27.51 -7.23 -0.37
N ARG A 15 27.99 -6.31 0.46
CA ARG A 15 27.86 -6.26 1.92
C ARG A 15 26.42 -6.19 2.45
N ASN A 16 25.42 -6.05 1.58
CA ASN A 16 24.06 -5.64 1.95
C ASN A 16 22.96 -6.66 1.60
N THR A 17 23.27 -7.84 1.07
CA THR A 17 22.24 -8.82 0.64
C THR A 17 21.49 -9.43 1.84
N ARG A 18 22.21 -9.89 2.87
CA ARG A 18 21.59 -10.51 4.06
C ARG A 18 20.73 -9.53 4.86
N LEU A 19 21.18 -8.30 5.03
CA LEU A 19 20.40 -7.25 5.69
C LEU A 19 19.11 -6.95 4.91
N ASN A 20 19.19 -6.89 3.57
CA ASN A 20 18.00 -6.71 2.73
C ASN A 20 17.02 -7.87 2.86
N GLU A 21 17.50 -9.11 2.96
CA GLU A 21 16.68 -10.30 3.19
C GLU A 21 16.00 -10.24 4.56
N ILE A 22 16.74 -9.93 5.64
CA ILE A 22 16.17 -9.80 7.00
C ILE A 22 15.10 -8.71 7.04
N ILE A 23 15.37 -7.53 6.46
CA ILE A 23 14.36 -6.46 6.36
C ILE A 23 13.15 -6.93 5.55
N ALA A 24 13.36 -7.61 4.42
CA ALA A 24 12.27 -8.08 3.57
C ALA A 24 11.38 -9.10 4.32
N ILE A 25 11.97 -10.04 5.06
CA ILE A 25 11.25 -11.00 5.89
C ILE A 25 10.43 -10.28 6.97
N GLY A 26 11.02 -9.31 7.67
CA GLY A 26 10.31 -8.48 8.65
C GLY A 26 9.14 -7.71 8.05
N MET A 27 9.31 -7.14 6.85
CA MET A 27 8.24 -6.45 6.12
C MET A 27 7.12 -7.39 5.67
N ILE A 28 7.45 -8.61 5.23
CA ILE A 28 6.45 -9.63 4.89
C ILE A 28 5.67 -10.04 6.14
N ALA A 29 6.34 -10.31 7.26
CA ALA A 29 5.69 -10.65 8.52
C ALA A 29 4.74 -9.53 8.97
N LEU A 30 5.20 -8.27 8.93
CA LEU A 30 4.37 -7.11 9.25
C LEU A 30 3.17 -6.98 8.31
N ALA A 31 3.35 -7.20 7.01
CA ALA A 31 2.27 -7.14 6.04
C ALA A 31 1.21 -8.24 6.28
N LEU A 32 1.65 -9.45 6.63
CA LEU A 32 0.75 -10.56 6.98
C LEU A 32 -0.01 -10.26 8.26
N LEU A 33 0.68 -9.84 9.32
CA LEU A 33 0.04 -9.44 10.58
C LEU A 33 -1.00 -8.35 10.34
N LEU A 34 -0.65 -7.30 9.60
CA LEU A 34 -1.56 -6.22 9.26
C LEU A 34 -2.74 -6.71 8.42
N GLY A 35 -2.49 -7.57 7.43
CA GLY A 35 -3.53 -8.18 6.61
C GLY A 35 -4.50 -9.01 7.44
N LEU A 36 -3.99 -9.80 8.40
CA LEU A 36 -4.81 -10.57 9.32
C LEU A 36 -5.63 -9.66 10.23
N CYS A 37 -5.04 -8.61 10.82
CA CYS A 37 -5.78 -7.63 11.62
C CYS A 37 -7.00 -7.09 10.85
N LEU A 38 -6.81 -6.70 9.58
CA LEU A 38 -7.86 -6.13 8.73
C LEU A 38 -8.85 -7.18 8.22
N ALA A 39 -8.41 -8.40 7.95
CA ALA A 39 -9.27 -9.47 7.44
C ALA A 39 -10.17 -10.05 8.53
N SER A 40 -9.67 -10.15 9.76
CA SER A 40 -10.43 -10.62 10.93
C SER A 40 -11.04 -9.47 11.74
N TYR A 41 -11.30 -8.31 11.13
CA TYR A 41 -11.90 -7.19 11.83
C TYR A 41 -13.37 -7.49 12.16
N ASN A 42 -13.74 -7.28 13.43
CA ASN A 42 -15.11 -7.39 13.91
C ASN A 42 -15.48 -6.07 14.63
N PRO A 43 -16.56 -5.39 14.24
CA PRO A 43 -17.04 -4.18 14.91
C PRO A 43 -17.36 -4.36 16.40
N ASN A 44 -17.70 -5.58 16.81
CA ASN A 44 -18.04 -5.91 18.21
C ASN A 44 -16.80 -6.18 19.08
N ASP A 45 -15.60 -6.20 18.50
CA ASP A 45 -14.37 -6.41 19.27
C ASP A 45 -14.09 -5.21 20.19
N PRO A 46 -13.63 -5.47 21.44
CA PRO A 46 -13.26 -4.40 22.35
C PRO A 46 -12.09 -3.60 21.76
N SER A 47 -12.30 -2.30 21.60
CA SER A 47 -11.28 -1.37 21.11
C SER A 47 -11.29 -0.11 21.96
N TRP A 48 -10.24 0.71 21.88
CA TRP A 48 -10.14 1.95 22.64
C TRP A 48 -11.35 2.88 22.47
N ASN A 49 -12.04 2.79 21.33
CA ASN A 49 -13.17 3.63 20.97
C ASN A 49 -14.53 2.92 21.06
N ALA A 50 -14.58 1.63 21.43
CA ALA A 50 -15.82 0.88 21.53
C ALA A 50 -15.78 -0.10 22.71
N ALA A 51 -16.78 0.01 23.60
CA ALA A 51 -17.06 -1.01 24.60
C ALA A 51 -17.55 -2.27 23.86
N GLY A 52 -16.63 -3.13 23.48
CA GLY A 52 -16.92 -4.39 22.80
C GLY A 52 -17.25 -5.53 23.77
N GLU A 53 -17.47 -6.72 23.20
CA GLU A 53 -17.66 -7.94 23.98
C GLU A 53 -16.39 -8.29 24.80
N THR A 54 -16.54 -9.12 25.84
CA THR A 54 -15.41 -9.48 26.71
C THR A 54 -14.30 -10.27 26.00
N ALA A 55 -14.59 -10.87 24.83
CA ALA A 55 -13.66 -11.66 24.05
C ALA A 55 -13.37 -10.99 22.69
N THR A 56 -12.09 -10.92 22.32
CA THR A 56 -11.65 -10.38 21.02
C THR A 56 -11.67 -11.47 19.94
N HIS A 57 -12.35 -11.24 18.83
CA HIS A 57 -12.42 -12.14 17.67
C HIS A 57 -11.25 -11.97 16.70
N ASN A 58 -10.60 -10.80 16.70
CA ASN A 58 -9.45 -10.54 15.84
C ASN A 58 -8.34 -11.60 16.05
N TRP A 59 -7.81 -12.15 14.96
CA TRP A 59 -6.85 -13.25 15.01
C TRP A 59 -5.50 -12.85 15.61
N ILE A 60 -5.18 -11.56 15.60
CA ILE A 60 -3.97 -11.02 16.26
C ILE A 60 -4.27 -10.62 17.72
N GLY A 61 -5.53 -10.69 18.15
CA GLY A 61 -6.01 -10.31 19.49
C GLY A 61 -6.32 -8.82 19.60
N ALA A 62 -6.39 -8.33 20.85
CA ALA A 62 -6.82 -6.96 21.17
C ALA A 62 -6.01 -5.87 20.44
N VAL A 63 -4.70 -6.08 20.26
CA VAL A 63 -3.85 -5.13 19.50
C VAL A 63 -4.30 -5.05 18.04
N GLY A 64 -4.58 -6.20 17.42
CA GLY A 64 -5.05 -6.26 16.03
C GLY A 64 -6.40 -5.61 15.83
N ALA A 65 -7.33 -5.83 16.76
CA ALA A 65 -8.64 -5.17 16.76
C ALA A 65 -8.48 -3.64 16.79
N ASN A 66 -7.66 -3.11 17.70
CA ASN A 66 -7.41 -1.66 17.79
C ASN A 66 -6.75 -1.09 16.51
N VAL A 67 -5.74 -1.77 15.98
CA VAL A 67 -5.07 -1.35 14.74
C VAL A 67 -6.06 -1.32 13.58
N ALA A 68 -6.87 -2.36 13.41
CA ALA A 68 -7.87 -2.43 12.36
C ALA A 68 -8.92 -1.31 12.50
N THR A 69 -9.44 -1.10 13.72
CA THR A 69 -10.40 -0.03 14.01
C THR A 69 -9.85 1.34 13.62
N VAL A 70 -8.63 1.69 14.04
CA VAL A 70 -8.02 2.99 13.72
C VAL A 70 -7.82 3.15 12.20
N LEU A 71 -7.37 2.10 11.52
CA LEU A 71 -7.12 2.15 10.08
C LEU A 71 -8.42 2.29 9.27
N PHE A 72 -9.45 1.52 9.61
CA PHE A 72 -10.76 1.65 8.95
C PHE A 72 -11.41 3.01 9.22
N GLN A 73 -11.27 3.55 10.44
CA GLN A 73 -11.77 4.90 10.73
C GLN A 73 -11.01 5.99 9.96
N ALA A 74 -9.69 5.88 9.86
CA ALA A 74 -8.87 6.88 9.20
C ALA A 74 -9.04 6.88 7.68
N ILE A 75 -8.89 5.71 7.04
CA ILE A 75 -8.77 5.59 5.57
C ILE A 75 -9.75 4.59 4.95
N GLY A 76 -10.62 3.95 5.75
CA GLY A 76 -11.65 3.04 5.27
C GLY A 76 -11.06 1.79 4.61
N LEU A 77 -11.73 1.31 3.56
CA LEU A 77 -11.32 0.12 2.82
C LEU A 77 -9.97 0.31 2.09
N ALA A 78 -9.50 1.55 1.91
CA ALA A 78 -8.16 1.80 1.41
C ALA A 78 -7.06 1.27 2.36
N ALA A 79 -7.38 0.95 3.62
CA ALA A 79 -6.47 0.27 4.54
C ALA A 79 -5.93 -1.06 3.99
N TYR A 80 -6.71 -1.78 3.18
CA TYR A 80 -6.26 -3.02 2.53
C TYR A 80 -5.12 -2.81 1.51
N LEU A 81 -4.88 -1.58 1.05
CA LEU A 81 -3.71 -1.28 0.24
C LEU A 81 -2.42 -1.35 1.06
N LEU A 82 -2.43 -1.02 2.36
CA LEU A 82 -1.24 -1.04 3.20
C LEU A 82 -0.49 -2.39 3.21
N PRO A 83 -1.13 -3.54 3.50
CA PRO A 83 -0.44 -4.82 3.46
C PRO A 83 0.06 -5.16 2.05
N LEU A 84 -0.70 -4.85 1.00
CA LEU A 84 -0.28 -5.07 -0.40
C LEU A 84 0.96 -4.24 -0.75
N LEU A 85 1.01 -2.98 -0.33
CA LEU A 85 2.12 -2.08 -0.57
C LEU A 85 3.38 -2.50 0.22
N LEU A 86 3.21 -2.99 1.45
CA LEU A 86 4.29 -3.58 2.23
C LEU A 86 4.86 -4.83 1.55
N LEU A 87 4.02 -5.74 1.04
CA LEU A 87 4.47 -6.91 0.28
C LEU A 87 5.22 -6.50 -1.00
N ALA A 88 4.70 -5.53 -1.75
CA ALA A 88 5.34 -5.04 -2.98
C ALA A 88 6.69 -4.36 -2.72
N THR A 89 6.87 -3.71 -1.56
CA THR A 89 8.15 -3.12 -1.16
C THR A 89 9.12 -4.17 -0.63
N ALA A 90 8.63 -5.15 0.14
CA ALA A 90 9.42 -6.28 0.62
C ALA A 90 9.97 -7.12 -0.55
N TRP A 91 9.14 -7.44 -1.54
CA TRP A 91 9.56 -8.19 -2.74
C TRP A 91 10.69 -7.50 -3.51
N ARG A 92 10.60 -6.17 -3.66
CA ARG A 92 11.65 -5.37 -4.31
C ARG A 92 12.96 -5.39 -3.52
N ARG A 93 12.87 -5.34 -2.18
CA ARG A 93 14.01 -5.41 -1.27
C ARG A 93 14.67 -6.80 -1.32
N PHE A 94 13.85 -7.86 -1.35
CA PHE A 94 14.31 -9.25 -1.50
C PHE A 94 15.10 -9.46 -2.80
N ARG A 95 14.65 -8.86 -3.92
CA ARG A 95 15.40 -8.93 -5.19
C ARG A 95 16.68 -8.06 -5.21
N SER A 96 17.10 -7.50 -4.07
CA SER A 96 18.22 -6.56 -3.92
C SER A 96 18.21 -5.40 -4.92
N ARG A 97 17.02 -5.06 -5.45
CA ARG A 97 16.88 -3.89 -6.31
C ARG A 97 16.92 -2.66 -5.42
N ARG A 98 17.96 -1.83 -5.57
CA ARG A 98 18.02 -0.54 -4.87
C ARG A 98 16.73 0.23 -5.13
N ILE A 99 16.09 0.69 -4.06
CA ILE A 99 14.95 1.58 -4.15
C ILE A 99 15.49 2.92 -4.63
N LYS A 100 15.35 3.19 -5.93
CA LYS A 100 15.64 4.50 -6.50
C LYS A 100 14.55 5.46 -6.02
N ALA A 101 14.95 6.60 -5.46
CA ALA A 101 14.08 7.66 -4.95
C ALA A 101 13.03 7.17 -3.92
N PRO A 102 13.43 6.83 -2.67
CA PRO A 102 12.50 6.35 -1.66
C PRO A 102 11.40 7.38 -1.31
N LEU A 103 11.73 8.68 -1.34
CA LEU A 103 10.80 9.76 -1.01
C LEU A 103 9.69 9.90 -2.05
N SER A 104 10.00 9.86 -3.34
CA SER A 104 8.97 9.94 -4.40
C SER A 104 8.04 8.74 -4.37
N ARG A 105 8.58 7.55 -4.05
CA ARG A 105 7.74 6.36 -3.86
C ARG A 105 6.82 6.49 -2.66
N ALA A 106 7.34 6.95 -1.52
CA ALA A 106 6.52 7.19 -0.34
C ALA A 106 5.40 8.21 -0.63
N ALA A 107 5.72 9.31 -1.32
CA ALA A 107 4.74 10.27 -1.77
C ALA A 107 3.70 9.64 -2.73
N GLY A 108 4.13 8.82 -3.68
CA GLY A 108 3.24 8.09 -4.58
C GLY A 108 2.28 7.15 -3.86
N LEU A 109 2.78 6.42 -2.85
CA LEU A 109 1.97 5.54 -2.01
C LEU A 109 0.94 6.33 -1.20
N LEU A 110 1.34 7.46 -0.62
CA LEU A 110 0.43 8.33 0.13
C LEU A 110 -0.64 8.93 -0.78
N LEU A 111 -0.26 9.44 -1.96
CA LEU A 111 -1.21 9.94 -2.96
C LEU A 111 -2.19 8.86 -3.38
N LEU A 112 -1.71 7.65 -3.65
CA LEU A 112 -2.55 6.51 -4.01
C LEU A 112 -3.52 6.15 -2.88
N LEU A 113 -3.05 6.08 -1.64
CA LEU A 113 -3.88 5.78 -0.47
C LEU A 113 -4.99 6.81 -0.27
N LEU A 114 -4.64 8.10 -0.26
CA LEU A 114 -5.60 9.18 -0.04
C LEU A 114 -6.59 9.32 -1.19
N SER A 115 -6.14 9.20 -2.44
CA SER A 115 -7.02 9.26 -3.60
C SER A 115 -7.96 8.06 -3.68
N ALA A 116 -7.47 6.84 -3.39
CA ALA A 116 -8.32 5.65 -3.32
C ALA A 116 -9.36 5.78 -2.20
N SER A 117 -8.94 6.23 -1.02
CA SER A 117 -9.81 6.52 0.12
C SER A 117 -10.91 7.53 -0.26
N ALA A 118 -10.58 8.65 -0.91
CA ALA A 118 -11.57 9.62 -1.36
C ALA A 118 -12.50 9.09 -2.47
N LEU A 119 -11.97 8.32 -3.42
CA LEU A 119 -12.75 7.68 -4.48
C LEU A 119 -13.78 6.71 -3.91
N LEU A 120 -13.41 5.91 -2.91
CA LEU A 120 -14.32 4.99 -2.22
C LEU A 120 -15.49 5.74 -1.58
N THR A 121 -15.24 6.92 -0.98
CA THR A 121 -16.32 7.79 -0.48
C THR A 121 -17.23 8.26 -1.61
N LEU A 122 -16.67 8.79 -2.71
CA LEU A 122 -17.49 9.31 -3.82
C LEU A 122 -18.28 8.22 -4.53
N ALA A 123 -17.75 7.00 -4.60
CA ALA A 123 -18.41 5.84 -5.17
C ALA A 123 -19.61 5.36 -4.32
N ARG A 124 -19.82 5.91 -3.11
CA ARG A 124 -20.89 5.55 -2.17
C ARG A 124 -20.98 4.05 -1.92
N ILE A 125 -19.83 3.38 -1.92
CA ILE A 125 -19.75 1.95 -1.63
C ILE A 125 -20.16 1.76 -0.16
N ARG A 126 -21.17 0.95 0.10
CA ARG A 126 -21.47 0.53 1.47
C ARG A 126 -20.43 -0.52 1.89
N PRO A 127 -19.68 -0.34 2.99
CA PRO A 127 -18.73 -1.34 3.41
C PRO A 127 -19.46 -2.63 3.80
N PHE A 128 -18.91 -3.76 3.36
CA PHE A 128 -19.47 -5.08 3.69
C PHE A 128 -19.24 -5.48 5.16
N ILE A 129 -18.28 -4.84 5.83
CA ILE A 129 -17.81 -5.25 7.17
C ILE A 129 -18.58 -4.51 8.27
N ASP A 130 -18.83 -3.22 8.08
CA ASP A 130 -19.61 -2.39 9.00
C ASP A 130 -20.28 -1.25 8.24
N ALA A 131 -21.61 -1.17 8.35
CA ALA A 131 -22.38 -0.12 7.72
C ALA A 131 -22.23 1.25 8.43
N SER A 132 -21.65 1.26 9.64
CA SER A 132 -21.47 2.45 10.47
C SER A 132 -20.33 3.35 9.99
N PHE A 133 -19.37 2.80 9.23
CA PHE A 133 -18.24 3.55 8.70
C PHE A 133 -18.42 3.90 7.23
N ASN A 134 -17.79 5.00 6.81
CA ASN A 134 -17.69 5.34 5.39
C ASN A 134 -16.62 4.46 4.73
N ALA A 135 -16.87 3.97 3.51
CA ALA A 135 -15.90 3.14 2.77
C ALA A 135 -14.56 3.84 2.52
N GLY A 136 -14.54 5.18 2.47
CA GLY A 136 -13.30 5.95 2.40
C GLY A 136 -12.71 6.36 3.75
N GLY A 137 -13.35 6.07 4.87
CA GLY A 137 -12.94 6.59 6.19
C GLY A 137 -13.05 8.11 6.28
N LEU A 138 -12.56 8.67 7.38
CA LEU A 138 -12.63 10.10 7.68
C LEU A 138 -11.77 10.94 6.72
N ALA A 139 -10.54 10.50 6.42
CA ALA A 139 -9.66 11.22 5.50
C ALA A 139 -10.26 11.29 4.09
N GLY A 140 -10.76 10.15 3.58
CA GLY A 140 -11.42 10.11 2.28
C GLY A 140 -12.69 10.96 2.24
N ALA A 141 -13.46 10.99 3.32
CA ALA A 141 -14.66 11.82 3.42
C ALA A 141 -14.36 13.32 3.34
N VAL A 142 -13.35 13.79 4.08
CA VAL A 142 -12.93 15.20 4.06
C VAL A 142 -12.42 15.60 2.66
N ILE A 143 -11.58 14.76 2.05
CA ILE A 143 -11.04 15.04 0.71
C ILE A 143 -12.16 15.01 -0.34
N ALA A 144 -13.01 13.99 -0.32
CA ALA A 144 -14.10 13.81 -1.27
C ALA A 144 -15.12 14.96 -1.19
N SER A 145 -15.56 15.31 0.02
CA SER A 145 -16.50 16.42 0.22
C SER A 145 -15.91 17.76 -0.19
N GLY A 146 -14.64 18.00 0.16
CA GLY A 146 -13.88 19.17 -0.28
C GLY A 146 -13.86 19.28 -1.80
N LEU A 147 -13.33 18.27 -2.51
CA LEU A 147 -13.24 18.32 -3.97
C LEU A 147 -14.61 18.39 -4.65
N ALA A 148 -15.60 17.64 -4.16
CA ALA A 148 -16.95 17.66 -4.73
C ALA A 148 -17.64 19.02 -4.55
N GLY A 149 -17.33 19.76 -3.49
CA GLY A 149 -17.83 21.13 -3.30
C GLY A 149 -17.35 22.12 -4.36
N TRP A 150 -16.15 21.93 -4.91
CA TRP A 150 -15.55 22.84 -5.88
C TRP A 150 -15.74 22.37 -7.33
N LEU A 151 -15.65 21.06 -7.57
CA LEU A 151 -15.60 20.46 -8.93
C LEU A 151 -16.83 19.63 -9.27
N ASN A 152 -17.81 19.55 -8.36
CA ASN A 152 -18.91 18.59 -8.40
C ASN A 152 -18.39 17.12 -8.33
N THR A 153 -19.28 16.15 -8.15
CA THR A 153 -18.90 14.74 -7.94
C THR A 153 -18.14 14.17 -9.14
N ILE A 154 -18.56 14.48 -10.36
CA ILE A 154 -17.94 13.95 -11.58
C ILE A 154 -16.51 14.48 -11.73
N GLY A 155 -16.32 15.80 -11.59
CA GLY A 155 -15.00 16.42 -11.71
C GLY A 155 -14.03 15.96 -10.61
N ALA A 156 -14.54 15.82 -9.38
CA ALA A 156 -13.77 15.28 -8.26
C ALA A 156 -13.29 13.84 -8.53
N THR A 157 -14.16 12.97 -9.06
CA THR A 157 -13.80 11.59 -9.40
C THR A 157 -12.71 11.54 -10.48
N ILE A 158 -12.82 12.35 -11.54
CA ILE A 158 -11.81 12.38 -12.61
C ILE A 158 -10.44 12.83 -12.05
N LEU A 159 -10.43 13.90 -11.26
CA LEU A 159 -9.20 14.42 -10.66
C LEU A 159 -8.57 13.39 -9.72
N LEU A 160 -9.36 12.77 -8.84
CA LEU A 160 -8.87 11.75 -7.92
C LEU A 160 -8.36 10.51 -8.65
N ALA A 161 -8.99 10.10 -9.75
CA ALA A 161 -8.51 9.02 -10.59
C ALA A 161 -7.14 9.34 -11.23
N ALA A 162 -6.95 10.57 -11.70
CA ALA A 162 -5.67 11.03 -12.22
C ALA A 162 -4.58 11.07 -11.13
N ILE A 163 -4.92 11.51 -9.91
CA ILE A 163 -4.01 11.50 -8.76
C ILE A 163 -3.67 10.05 -8.37
N ALA A 164 -4.65 9.14 -8.37
CA ALA A 164 -4.41 7.72 -8.09
C ALA A 164 -3.47 7.10 -9.12
N ALA A 165 -3.70 7.36 -10.42
CA ALA A 165 -2.81 6.90 -11.48
C ALA A 165 -1.38 7.45 -11.32
N THR A 166 -1.25 8.74 -10.98
CA THR A 166 0.04 9.37 -10.67
C THR A 166 0.71 8.72 -9.46
N GLY A 167 -0.06 8.41 -8.42
CA GLY A 167 0.40 7.70 -7.23
C GLY A 167 0.95 6.31 -7.57
N ILE A 168 0.26 5.55 -8.44
CA ILE A 168 0.72 4.26 -8.94
C ILE A 168 2.05 4.42 -9.70
N LEU A 169 2.16 5.40 -10.59
CA LEU A 169 3.38 5.66 -11.37
C LEU A 169 4.56 6.00 -10.47
N LEU A 170 4.35 6.83 -9.44
CA LEU A 170 5.40 7.20 -8.49
C LEU A 170 5.75 6.05 -7.54
N ALA A 171 4.76 5.26 -7.11
CA ALA A 171 4.96 4.12 -6.20
C ALA A 171 5.65 2.93 -6.89
N THR A 172 5.45 2.77 -8.20
CA THR A 172 6.02 1.70 -9.02
C THR A 172 7.16 2.24 -9.89
N ASN A 173 7.88 1.36 -10.58
CA ASN A 173 8.75 1.78 -11.70
C ASN A 173 8.00 1.67 -13.03
N PHE A 174 6.67 1.57 -12.97
CA PHE A 174 5.85 1.37 -14.14
C PHE A 174 5.77 2.69 -14.89
N SER A 175 6.13 2.68 -16.17
CA SER A 175 5.89 3.79 -17.08
C SER A 175 4.79 3.36 -18.03
N PHE A 176 3.72 4.15 -18.16
CA PHE A 176 2.67 3.88 -19.15
C PHE A 176 3.26 3.77 -20.56
N ALA A 177 4.28 4.56 -20.89
CA ALA A 177 4.96 4.48 -22.19
C ALA A 177 5.54 3.08 -22.44
N GLN A 178 6.27 2.52 -21.46
CA GLN A 178 6.84 1.17 -21.59
C GLN A 178 5.77 0.07 -21.64
N PHE A 179 4.63 0.27 -20.98
CA PHE A 179 3.52 -0.67 -21.05
C PHE A 179 2.82 -0.63 -22.40
N TYR A 180 2.54 0.55 -22.94
CA TYR A 180 1.99 0.73 -24.28
C TYR A 180 2.94 0.16 -25.33
N GLU A 181 4.24 0.40 -25.24
CA GLU A 181 5.23 -0.20 -26.14
C GLU A 181 5.21 -1.73 -26.09
N ARG A 182 5.10 -2.33 -24.90
CA ARG A 182 5.01 -3.79 -24.75
C ARG A 182 3.73 -4.37 -25.34
N ILE A 183 2.60 -3.70 -25.14
CA ILE A 183 1.31 -4.12 -25.72
C ILE A 183 1.35 -3.96 -27.24
N ALA A 184 1.82 -2.80 -27.73
CA ALA A 184 1.94 -2.54 -29.16
C ALA A 184 2.86 -3.56 -29.85
N PHE A 185 4.00 -3.89 -29.24
CA PHE A 185 4.89 -4.95 -29.71
C PHE A 185 4.23 -6.33 -29.69
N ALA A 186 3.51 -6.68 -28.63
CA ALA A 186 2.80 -7.97 -28.53
C ALA A 186 1.65 -8.11 -29.52
N LEU A 187 0.98 -7.01 -29.89
CA LEU A 187 -0.06 -6.98 -30.91
C LEU A 187 0.52 -6.95 -32.33
N ALA A 188 1.66 -6.28 -32.53
CA ALA A 188 2.36 -6.24 -33.83
C ALA A 188 3.07 -7.56 -34.18
N ASN A 189 3.30 -8.43 -33.18
CA ASN A 189 3.96 -9.73 -33.34
C ASN A 189 2.97 -10.92 -33.27
N ARG A 190 1.68 -10.66 -33.55
CA ARG A 190 0.64 -11.65 -33.84
C ARG A 190 0.23 -11.55 -35.30
#